data_AF-A0A2A4B0E6-F1
#
_entry.id   AF-A0A2A4B0E6-F1
#
_cell.length_a   1.000
_cell.length_b   1.000
_cell.length_c   1.000
_cell.angle_alpha   90.00
_cell.angle_beta   90.00
_cell.angle_gamma   90.00
#
_symmetry.space_group_name_H-M   'P 1'
#
loop_
_entity.id
_entity.type
_entity.pdbx_description
1 polymer ?
#
loop_
_entity_poly.entity_id
_entity_poly.type
_entity_poly.pdbx_seq_one_letter_code
_entity_poly.pdbx_strand_id
1 'polypeptide(L)'
;MPAKTDPASEFAALCDKLAPAVDARGSDHLASMFNVEEWSLEFYQILFCIIERANLIKQLMETIPEAAHIAPDAIAHIDDLLQGFKPLAMQKVWGHVGAQHVNAKNIQPIKILSAFLRMHVSYPALSDAERADVIGLVDELLTWLEDIQIAENDFIRQALIDGLRQFSFRLERVEWLGWGYTVASLRDVIGAYLALERGLPNDGSAPQADAIVRKVGAGLKGIYERVGFAKDAVERADFILKAYGAASLYVHSHGGIAGLLTFG
;
A
#
# COMPACT_ATOMS: atom_id res chain seq x y z
N MET A 1 22.94 -2.28 11.20
CA MET A 1 21.49 -2.49 11.39
C MET A 1 20.78 -1.65 10.35
N PRO A 2 19.75 -2.16 9.65
CA PRO A 2 19.01 -1.36 8.68
C PRO A 2 18.37 -0.15 9.37
N ALA A 3 18.37 0.99 8.68
CA ALA A 3 17.72 2.20 9.19
C ALA A 3 16.22 1.95 9.30
N LYS A 4 15.62 2.27 10.45
CA LYS A 4 14.17 2.20 10.62
C LYS A 4 13.50 3.46 10.10
N THR A 5 12.32 3.30 9.51
CA THR A 5 11.42 4.36 9.09
C THR A 5 10.03 4.12 9.68
N ASP A 6 9.13 5.08 9.47
CA ASP A 6 7.76 5.08 9.93
C ASP A 6 6.89 5.92 8.96
N PRO A 7 5.54 5.83 9.06
CA PRO A 7 4.65 6.53 8.13
C PRO A 7 4.82 8.05 8.13
N ALA A 8 5.11 8.67 9.28
CA ALA A 8 5.29 10.11 9.36
C ALA A 8 6.63 10.56 8.76
N SER A 9 7.72 9.81 8.99
CA SER A 9 8.99 10.15 8.34
C SER A 9 8.94 10.00 6.83
N GLU A 10 8.29 8.95 6.32
CA GLU A 10 8.06 8.75 4.89
C GLU A 10 7.23 9.89 4.27
N PHE A 11 6.12 10.25 4.90
CA PHE A 11 5.25 11.33 4.44
C PHE A 11 5.93 12.70 4.48
N ALA A 12 6.65 12.99 5.57
CA ALA A 12 7.41 14.22 5.71
C ALA A 12 8.52 14.33 4.66
N ALA A 13 9.24 13.24 4.40
CA ALA A 13 10.27 13.20 3.36
C ALA A 13 9.69 13.44 1.96
N LEU A 14 8.52 12.88 1.65
CA LEU A 14 7.84 13.20 0.40
C LEU A 14 7.43 14.68 0.33
N CYS A 15 6.84 15.21 1.40
CA CYS A 15 6.44 16.62 1.43
C CYS A 15 7.64 17.55 1.29
N ASP A 16 8.79 17.22 1.87
CA ASP A 16 10.03 17.99 1.68
C ASP A 16 10.46 18.01 0.20
N LYS A 17 10.37 16.87 -0.51
CA LYS A 17 10.68 16.79 -1.94
C LYS A 17 9.74 17.67 -2.78
N LEU A 18 8.48 17.80 -2.38
CA LEU A 18 7.44 18.58 -3.07
C LEU A 18 7.35 20.05 -2.60
N ALA A 19 8.03 20.41 -1.52
CA ALA A 19 7.98 21.74 -0.93
C ALA A 19 8.56 22.90 -1.79
N PRO A 20 9.55 22.69 -2.68
CA PRO A 20 10.10 23.78 -3.47
C PRO A 20 9.03 24.52 -4.27
N ALA A 21 9.03 25.86 -4.18
CA ALA A 21 8.16 26.69 -4.99
C ALA A 21 8.63 26.67 -6.45
N VAL A 22 7.74 26.27 -7.36
CA VAL A 22 8.01 26.23 -8.81
C VAL A 22 6.95 27.00 -9.58
N ASP A 23 7.35 27.61 -10.69
CA ASP A 23 6.47 28.32 -11.63
C ASP A 23 5.88 27.37 -12.69
N ALA A 24 5.26 26.30 -12.20
CA ALA A 24 4.53 25.32 -13.01
C ALA A 24 3.14 25.10 -12.38
N ARG A 25 2.16 24.62 -13.17
CA ARG A 25 0.88 24.21 -12.57
C ARG A 25 1.14 23.06 -11.60
N GLY A 26 0.38 22.99 -10.51
CA GLY A 26 0.57 21.97 -9.48
C GLY A 26 0.49 20.54 -10.03
N SER A 27 -0.40 20.31 -10.99
CA SER A 27 -0.51 19.04 -11.71
C SER A 27 0.73 18.72 -12.53
N ASP A 28 1.27 19.67 -13.29
CA ASP A 28 2.52 19.51 -14.06
C ASP A 28 3.71 19.22 -13.13
N HIS A 29 3.82 19.96 -12.02
CA HIS A 29 4.88 19.76 -11.04
C HIS A 29 4.83 18.35 -10.45
N LEU A 30 3.65 17.93 -9.96
CA LEU A 30 3.49 16.61 -9.36
C LEU A 30 3.75 15.50 -10.40
N ALA A 31 3.20 15.63 -11.61
CA ALA A 31 3.44 14.69 -12.70
C ALA A 31 4.93 14.52 -13.01
N SER A 32 5.68 15.63 -13.07
CA SER A 32 7.13 15.62 -13.30
C SER A 32 7.92 14.96 -12.17
N MET A 33 7.53 15.19 -10.91
CA MET A 33 8.22 14.65 -9.73
C MET A 33 8.13 13.12 -9.64
N PHE A 34 7.04 12.56 -10.14
CA PHE A 34 6.80 11.12 -10.13
C PHE A 34 7.02 10.44 -11.48
N ASN A 35 7.40 11.21 -12.51
CA ASN A 35 7.61 10.75 -13.87
C ASN A 35 6.37 10.02 -14.44
N VAL A 36 5.21 10.68 -14.34
CA VAL A 36 3.91 10.21 -14.86
C VAL A 36 3.26 11.29 -15.73
N GLU A 37 2.26 10.93 -16.53
CA GLU A 37 1.48 11.91 -17.32
C GLU A 37 0.44 12.63 -16.44
N GLU A 38 0.24 13.93 -16.68
CA GLU A 38 -0.78 14.75 -16.01
C GLU A 38 -2.18 14.12 -16.17
N TRP A 39 -2.95 14.00 -15.09
CA TRP A 39 -4.32 13.42 -15.10
C TRP A 39 -4.44 11.96 -15.59
N SER A 40 -3.32 11.25 -15.74
CA SER A 40 -3.33 9.80 -15.99
C SER A 40 -3.87 9.02 -14.78
N LEU A 41 -4.16 7.73 -14.99
CA LEU A 41 -4.51 6.83 -13.89
C LEU A 41 -3.44 6.82 -12.80
N GLU A 42 -2.16 6.76 -13.20
CA GLU A 42 -1.00 6.76 -12.31
C GLU A 42 -0.91 8.05 -11.49
N PHE A 43 -1.19 9.20 -12.12
CA PHE A 43 -1.24 10.50 -11.45
C PHE A 43 -2.28 10.52 -10.31
N TYR A 44 -3.48 10.01 -10.56
CA TYR A 44 -4.50 9.91 -9.51
C TYR A 44 -4.13 8.89 -8.44
N GLN A 45 -3.51 7.77 -8.80
CA GLN A 45 -3.01 6.80 -7.84
C GLN A 45 -1.98 7.42 -6.87
N ILE A 46 -1.09 8.28 -7.37
CA ILE A 46 -0.14 9.03 -6.53
C ILE A 46 -0.89 9.95 -5.56
N LEU A 47 -1.84 10.75 -6.05
CA LEU A 47 -2.64 11.63 -5.19
C LEU A 47 -3.38 10.85 -4.09
N PHE A 48 -3.99 9.71 -4.44
CA PHE A 48 -4.65 8.86 -3.46
C PHE A 48 -3.66 8.29 -2.45
N CYS A 49 -2.48 7.83 -2.88
CA CYS A 49 -1.46 7.35 -1.95
C CYS A 49 -1.05 8.42 -0.93
N ILE A 50 -0.87 9.67 -1.38
CA ILE A 50 -0.54 10.82 -0.51
C ILE A 50 -1.65 11.06 0.51
N ILE A 51 -2.90 11.13 0.06
CA ILE A 51 -4.08 11.40 0.92
C ILE A 51 -4.28 10.27 1.93
N GLU A 52 -4.19 9.02 1.47
CA GLU A 52 -4.33 7.83 2.32
C GLU A 52 -3.25 7.78 3.40
N ARG A 53 -2.00 8.09 3.05
CA ARG A 53 -0.91 8.16 4.02
C ARG A 53 -1.17 9.20 5.10
N ALA A 54 -1.58 10.40 4.69
CA ALA A 54 -1.92 11.46 5.62
C ALA A 54 -3.04 11.03 6.59
N ASN A 55 -4.10 10.40 6.06
CA ASN A 55 -5.22 9.91 6.87
C ASN A 55 -4.82 8.78 7.81
N LEU A 56 -3.93 7.88 7.38
CA LEU A 56 -3.36 6.84 8.26
C LEU A 56 -2.63 7.47 9.44
N ILE A 57 -1.81 8.51 9.21
CA ILE A 57 -1.09 9.19 10.30
C ILE A 57 -2.08 9.80 11.29
N LYS A 58 -3.17 10.43 10.81
CA LYS A 58 -4.23 10.96 11.69
C LYS A 58 -4.86 9.85 12.54
N GLN A 59 -5.25 8.73 11.92
CA GLN A 59 -5.84 7.59 12.63
C GLN A 59 -4.89 7.04 13.69
N LEU A 60 -3.61 6.87 13.35
CA LEU A 60 -2.61 6.43 14.33
C LEU A 60 -2.53 7.39 15.51
N MET A 61 -2.59 8.70 15.27
CA MET A 61 -2.55 9.70 16.33
C MET A 61 -3.76 9.70 17.25
N GLU A 62 -4.94 9.43 16.71
CA GLU A 62 -6.16 9.27 17.51
C GLU A 62 -6.11 8.02 18.39
N THR A 63 -5.37 6.98 17.98
CA THR A 63 -5.28 5.71 18.70
C THR A 63 -4.18 5.65 19.76
N ILE A 64 -3.27 6.62 19.82
CA ILE A 64 -2.12 6.62 20.73
C ILE A 64 -2.44 7.54 21.93
N PRO A 65 -2.73 6.99 23.13
CA PRO A 65 -3.09 7.79 24.30
C PRO A 65 -2.03 8.80 24.70
N GLU A 66 -0.75 8.45 24.56
CA GLU A 66 0.40 9.30 24.90
C GLU A 66 0.48 10.56 24.02
N ALA A 67 -0.07 10.51 22.81
CA ALA A 67 -0.08 11.61 21.85
C ALA A 67 -1.37 12.46 21.91
N ALA A 68 -2.34 12.11 22.76
CA ALA A 68 -3.66 12.76 22.77
C ALA A 68 -3.60 14.29 22.94
N HIS A 69 -2.62 14.80 23.68
CA HIS A 69 -2.43 16.23 23.93
C HIS A 69 -1.85 17.01 22.73
N ILE A 70 -1.15 16.33 21.82
CA ILE A 70 -0.57 16.94 20.59
C ILE A 70 -1.36 16.58 19.32
N ALA A 71 -2.18 15.52 19.37
CA ALA A 71 -2.90 15.01 18.21
C ALA A 71 -3.76 16.07 17.49
N PRO A 72 -4.51 16.96 18.16
CA PRO A 72 -5.32 17.96 17.46
C PRO A 72 -4.48 18.93 16.61
N ASP A 73 -3.35 19.39 17.13
CA ASP A 73 -2.44 20.32 16.44
C ASP A 73 -1.73 19.63 15.27
N ALA A 74 -1.25 18.41 15.51
CA ALA A 74 -0.69 17.54 14.48
C ALA A 74 -1.67 17.30 13.32
N ILE A 75 -2.92 16.96 13.63
CA ILE A 75 -3.98 16.71 12.64
C ILE A 75 -4.25 17.98 11.82
N ALA A 76 -4.30 19.16 12.47
CA ALA A 76 -4.48 20.43 11.77
C ALA A 76 -3.34 20.70 10.76
N HIS A 77 -2.09 20.42 11.13
CA HIS A 77 -0.96 20.53 10.19
C HIS A 77 -1.04 19.54 9.04
N ILE A 78 -1.51 18.30 9.28
CA ILE A 78 -1.76 17.34 8.20
C ILE A 78 -2.88 17.84 7.27
N ASP A 79 -3.96 18.39 7.82
CA ASP A 79 -5.06 18.98 7.05
C ASP A 79 -4.63 20.16 6.19
N ASP A 80 -3.72 20.99 6.71
CA ASP A 80 -3.11 22.07 5.96
C ASP A 80 -2.22 21.54 4.83
N LEU A 81 -1.39 20.51 5.06
CA LEU A 81 -0.63 19.84 3.99
C LEU A 81 -1.55 19.32 2.89
N LEU A 82 -2.68 18.70 3.26
CA LEU A 82 -3.65 18.14 2.32
C LEU A 82 -4.31 19.19 1.43
N GLN A 83 -4.37 20.46 1.83
CA GLN A 83 -4.83 21.53 0.93
C GLN A 83 -3.94 21.68 -0.31
N GLY A 84 -2.65 21.40 -0.18
CA GLY A 84 -1.69 21.43 -1.29
C GLY A 84 -1.97 20.38 -2.38
N PHE A 85 -2.78 19.36 -2.07
CA PHE A 85 -3.13 18.28 -2.98
C PHE A 85 -4.59 18.35 -3.47
N LYS A 86 -5.30 19.46 -3.19
CA LYS A 86 -6.67 19.68 -3.67
C LYS A 86 -6.70 20.15 -5.13
N PRO A 87 -7.84 20.02 -5.84
CA PRO A 87 -7.99 20.45 -7.23
C PRO A 87 -7.54 21.90 -7.49
N LEU A 88 -7.80 22.81 -6.55
CA LEU A 88 -7.37 24.20 -6.68
C LEU A 88 -5.85 24.34 -6.76
N ALA A 89 -5.09 23.62 -5.94
CA ALA A 89 -3.63 23.64 -5.96
C ALA A 89 -3.07 23.02 -7.24
N MET A 90 -3.72 21.97 -7.75
CA MET A 90 -3.33 21.32 -9.01
C MET A 90 -3.55 22.21 -10.24
N GLN A 91 -4.62 23.03 -10.24
CA GLN A 91 -4.97 23.90 -11.37
C GLN A 91 -4.18 25.23 -11.39
N LYS A 92 -3.56 25.61 -10.27
CA LYS A 92 -2.85 26.89 -10.12
C LYS A 92 -1.34 26.66 -10.11
N VAL A 93 -0.58 27.74 -10.19
CA VAL A 93 0.89 27.72 -10.06
C VAL A 93 1.26 27.17 -8.68
N TRP A 94 2.10 26.14 -8.63
CA TRP A 94 2.47 25.42 -7.41
C TRP A 94 3.04 26.37 -6.35
N GLY A 95 3.97 27.24 -6.73
CA GLY A 95 4.56 28.23 -5.82
C GLY A 95 3.56 29.16 -5.13
N HIS A 96 2.41 29.43 -5.76
CA HIS A 96 1.39 30.35 -5.23
C HIS A 96 0.34 29.67 -4.35
N VAL A 97 0.10 28.37 -4.53
CA VAL A 97 -0.95 27.65 -3.80
C VAL A 97 -0.40 26.40 -3.13
N GLY A 98 0.09 25.42 -3.91
CA GLY A 98 0.57 24.15 -3.37
C GLY A 98 1.71 24.29 -2.35
N ALA A 99 2.78 25.00 -2.72
CA ALA A 99 3.92 25.25 -1.85
C ALA A 99 3.59 26.13 -0.62
N GLN A 100 2.48 26.88 -0.66
CA GLN A 100 1.99 27.63 0.51
C GLN A 100 1.41 26.71 1.59
N HIS A 101 1.05 25.47 1.22
CA HIS A 101 0.54 24.45 2.12
C HIS A 101 1.60 23.39 2.44
N VAL A 102 2.32 22.91 1.42
CA VAL A 102 3.43 21.94 1.53
C VAL A 102 4.71 22.68 1.85
N ASN A 103 4.87 23.10 3.10
CA ASN A 103 6.02 23.89 3.54
C ASN A 103 6.56 23.45 4.90
N ALA A 104 7.71 24.00 5.29
CA ALA A 104 8.39 23.66 6.54
C ALA A 104 7.50 23.84 7.78
N LYS A 105 6.64 24.86 7.82
CA LYS A 105 5.75 25.11 8.98
C LYS A 105 4.83 23.91 9.23
N ASN A 106 4.31 23.29 8.18
CA ASN A 106 3.40 22.15 8.30
C ASN A 106 4.13 20.81 8.29
N ILE A 107 5.32 20.71 7.68
CA ILE A 107 6.10 19.47 7.62
C ILE A 107 6.82 19.18 8.94
N GLN A 108 7.37 20.19 9.62
CA GLN A 108 8.19 19.98 10.83
C GLN A 108 7.42 19.30 11.98
N PRO A 109 6.15 19.65 12.27
CA PRO A 109 5.35 18.90 13.23
C PRO A 109 5.29 17.41 12.92
N ILE A 110 5.13 17.03 11.65
CA ILE A 110 5.08 15.62 11.22
C ILE A 110 6.41 14.90 11.48
N LYS A 111 7.55 15.57 11.24
CA LYS A 111 8.87 15.02 11.56
C LYS A 111 9.04 14.77 13.06
N ILE A 112 8.47 15.63 13.91
CA ILE A 112 8.47 15.42 15.36
C ILE A 112 7.58 14.23 15.72
N LEU A 113 6.41 14.09 15.08
CA LEU A 113 5.51 12.95 15.29
C LEU A 113 6.15 11.60 14.99
N SER A 114 7.05 11.53 14.01
CA SER A 114 7.82 10.31 13.70
C SER A 114 8.51 9.73 14.95
N ALA A 115 9.06 10.58 15.84
CA ALA A 115 9.67 10.09 17.08
C ALA A 115 8.67 9.36 17.99
N PHE A 116 7.42 9.84 18.05
CA PHE A 116 6.36 9.20 18.82
C PHE A 116 5.82 7.96 18.12
N LEU A 117 5.50 8.07 16.82
CA LEU A 117 4.97 6.96 16.03
C LEU A 117 5.94 5.78 15.99
N ARG A 118 7.26 6.00 15.92
CA ARG A 118 8.25 4.92 15.90
C ARG A 118 8.17 3.97 17.10
N MET A 119 7.64 4.43 18.23
CA MET A 119 7.44 3.58 19.41
C MET A 119 6.31 2.55 19.23
N HIS A 120 5.35 2.85 18.33
CA HIS A 120 4.17 2.02 18.08
C HIS A 120 4.21 1.35 16.70
N VAL A 121 4.72 2.05 15.70
CA VAL A 121 4.80 1.63 14.29
C VAL A 121 6.16 2.01 13.74
N SER A 122 7.04 1.01 13.52
CA SER A 122 8.31 1.20 12.82
C SER A 122 8.65 -0.02 11.98
N TYR A 123 9.33 0.20 10.87
CA TYR A 123 9.74 -0.85 9.95
C TYR A 123 11.10 -0.52 9.31
N PRO A 124 11.84 -1.52 8.79
CA PRO A 124 13.07 -1.27 8.04
C PRO A 124 12.75 -0.44 6.80
N ALA A 125 13.57 0.56 6.53
CA ALA A 125 13.62 1.18 5.21
C ALA A 125 14.32 0.22 4.25
N LEU A 126 13.79 0.06 3.04
CA LEU A 126 14.53 -0.65 2.00
C LEU A 126 15.59 0.25 1.41
N SER A 127 16.75 -0.34 1.14
CA SER A 127 17.69 0.19 0.17
C SER A 127 17.13 0.11 -1.24
N ASP A 128 17.70 0.90 -2.15
CA ASP A 128 17.34 0.86 -3.58
C ASP A 128 17.54 -0.53 -4.19
N ALA A 129 18.56 -1.26 -3.72
CA ALA A 129 18.83 -2.64 -4.13
C ALA A 129 17.74 -3.61 -3.65
N GLU A 130 17.38 -3.58 -2.37
CA GLU A 130 16.30 -4.43 -1.82
C GLU A 130 14.95 -4.12 -2.48
N ARG A 131 14.71 -2.84 -2.79
CA ARG A 131 13.52 -2.41 -3.50
C ARG A 131 13.46 -2.99 -4.91
N ALA A 132 14.55 -2.87 -5.67
CA ALA A 132 14.65 -3.45 -7.00
C ALA A 132 14.49 -4.97 -6.98
N ASP A 133 15.05 -5.63 -5.97
CA ASP A 133 14.90 -7.07 -5.76
C ASP A 133 13.45 -7.48 -5.48
N VAL A 134 12.70 -6.68 -4.72
CA VAL A 134 11.28 -6.92 -4.43
C VAL A 134 10.43 -6.67 -5.67
N ILE A 135 10.69 -5.60 -6.43
CA ILE A 135 10.02 -5.31 -7.70
C ILE A 135 10.24 -6.48 -8.68
N GLY A 136 11.48 -6.96 -8.81
CA GLY A 136 11.78 -8.11 -9.67
C GLY A 136 11.02 -9.38 -9.29
N LEU A 137 10.84 -9.67 -8.00
CA LEU A 137 10.02 -10.81 -7.56
C LEU A 137 8.53 -10.64 -7.89
N VAL A 138 8.03 -9.41 -7.81
CA VAL A 138 6.64 -9.08 -8.14
C VAL A 138 6.43 -9.20 -9.65
N ASP A 139 7.36 -8.72 -10.47
CA ASP A 139 7.30 -8.81 -11.93
C ASP A 139 7.39 -10.26 -12.42
N GLU A 140 8.26 -11.07 -11.81
CA GLU A 140 8.33 -12.51 -12.09
C GLU A 140 7.00 -13.20 -11.78
N LEU A 141 6.36 -12.85 -10.66
CA LEU A 141 5.07 -13.42 -10.28
C LEU A 141 3.94 -12.91 -11.17
N LEU A 142 3.94 -11.63 -11.55
CA LEU A 142 2.98 -11.02 -12.46
C LEU A 142 3.06 -11.66 -13.84
N THR A 143 4.24 -11.76 -14.43
CA THR A 143 4.47 -12.39 -15.74
C THR A 143 3.92 -13.83 -15.72
N TRP A 144 4.25 -14.56 -14.66
CA TRP A 144 3.77 -15.93 -14.50
C TRP A 144 2.25 -16.04 -14.36
N LEU A 145 1.61 -15.14 -13.61
CA LEU A 145 0.15 -15.07 -13.49
C LEU A 145 -0.50 -14.63 -14.81
N GLU A 146 0.14 -13.79 -15.60
CA GLU A 146 -0.37 -13.37 -16.92
C GLU A 146 -0.28 -14.49 -17.96
N ASP A 147 0.79 -15.29 -17.91
CA ASP A 147 1.04 -16.41 -18.83
C ASP A 147 0.10 -17.61 -18.60
N ILE A 148 -0.39 -17.79 -17.38
CA ILE A 148 -1.28 -18.92 -17.06
C ILE A 148 -2.71 -18.62 -17.49
N GLN A 149 -3.20 -19.41 -18.44
CA GLN A 149 -4.62 -19.50 -18.75
C GLN A 149 -5.30 -20.51 -17.83
N ILE A 150 -6.20 -20.02 -16.98
CA ILE A 150 -7.20 -20.84 -16.29
C ILE A 150 -8.56 -20.63 -16.97
N ALA A 151 -9.42 -21.65 -16.97
CA ALA A 151 -10.76 -21.63 -17.55
C ALA A 151 -11.71 -20.58 -16.92
N GLU A 152 -12.87 -20.37 -17.56
CA GLU A 152 -13.85 -19.30 -17.32
C GLU A 152 -14.14 -19.05 -15.82
N ASN A 153 -13.98 -17.79 -15.40
CA ASN A 153 -14.14 -17.21 -14.05
C ASN A 153 -12.89 -17.11 -13.17
N ASP A 154 -11.79 -16.64 -13.74
CA ASP A 154 -10.55 -16.41 -13.00
C ASP A 154 -10.46 -15.04 -12.31
N PHE A 155 -11.48 -14.73 -11.51
CA PHE A 155 -11.52 -13.51 -10.69
C PHE A 155 -10.36 -13.44 -9.68
N ILE A 156 -9.93 -14.60 -9.18
CA ILE A 156 -8.87 -14.71 -8.17
C ILE A 156 -7.51 -14.34 -8.78
N ARG A 157 -7.14 -14.86 -9.96
CA ARG A 157 -5.91 -14.44 -10.66
C ARG A 157 -5.95 -12.97 -11.03
N GLN A 158 -7.11 -12.46 -11.48
CA GLN A 158 -7.22 -11.04 -11.79
C GLN A 158 -7.01 -10.17 -10.54
N ALA A 159 -7.60 -10.54 -9.39
CA ALA A 159 -7.36 -9.85 -8.13
C ALA A 159 -5.90 -9.93 -7.68
N LEU A 160 -5.22 -11.07 -7.89
CA LEU A 160 -3.79 -11.22 -7.63
C LEU A 160 -2.96 -10.27 -8.52
N ILE A 161 -3.25 -10.24 -9.82
CA ILE A 161 -2.58 -9.35 -10.78
C ILE A 161 -2.78 -7.89 -10.41
N ASP A 162 -4.02 -7.48 -10.12
CA ASP A 162 -4.34 -6.10 -9.78
C ASP A 162 -3.66 -5.66 -8.47
N GLY A 163 -3.67 -6.53 -7.45
CA GLY A 163 -3.00 -6.27 -6.18
C GLY A 163 -1.48 -6.18 -6.31
N LEU A 164 -0.86 -7.06 -7.10
CA LEU A 164 0.58 -7.04 -7.35
C LEU A 164 1.01 -5.84 -8.20
N ARG A 165 0.23 -5.46 -9.23
CA ARG A 165 0.48 -4.23 -10.01
C ARG A 165 0.41 -2.99 -9.15
N GLN A 166 -0.60 -2.90 -8.27
CA GLN A 166 -0.72 -1.78 -7.34
C GLN A 166 0.41 -1.74 -6.31
N PHE A 167 0.86 -2.90 -5.84
CA PHE A 167 2.02 -3.02 -4.96
C PHE A 167 3.29 -2.55 -5.65
N SER A 168 3.56 -3.04 -6.87
CA SER A 168 4.74 -2.66 -7.67
C SER A 168 4.76 -1.15 -7.95
N PHE A 169 3.65 -0.61 -8.47
CA PHE A 169 3.51 0.82 -8.75
C PHE A 169 3.86 1.72 -7.56
N ARG A 170 3.35 1.37 -6.37
CA ARG A 170 3.62 2.16 -5.15
C ARG A 170 5.08 2.10 -4.75
N LEU A 171 5.68 0.92 -4.84
CA LEU A 171 7.07 0.70 -4.49
C LEU A 171 8.02 1.44 -5.46
N GLU A 172 7.68 1.45 -6.75
CA GLU A 172 8.41 2.18 -7.79
C GLU A 172 8.27 3.70 -7.69
N ARG A 173 7.05 4.21 -7.52
CA ARG A 173 6.77 5.65 -7.65
C ARG A 173 6.81 6.40 -6.34
N VAL A 174 6.31 5.81 -5.27
CA VAL A 174 6.13 6.48 -3.97
C VAL A 174 7.23 6.10 -2.98
N GLU A 175 7.95 5.00 -3.25
CA GLU A 175 9.10 4.55 -2.46
C GLU A 175 8.78 4.12 -1.02
N TRP A 176 7.50 4.03 -0.68
CA TRP A 176 7.04 3.73 0.67
C TRP A 176 6.82 2.24 0.89
N LEU A 177 7.32 1.73 2.01
CA LEU A 177 7.18 0.32 2.35
C LEU A 177 6.02 0.05 3.32
N GLY A 178 5.90 0.84 4.39
CA GLY A 178 4.97 0.55 5.48
C GLY A 178 3.64 1.27 5.36
N TRP A 179 2.63 0.90 6.11
CA TRP A 179 1.45 0.37 5.44
C TRP A 179 0.09 0.97 5.84
N GLY A 180 -0.80 1.10 4.84
CA GLY A 180 -2.26 0.94 4.95
C GLY A 180 -2.83 0.17 3.74
N TYR A 181 -2.33 0.48 2.54
CA TYR A 181 -2.88 -0.07 1.30
C TYR A 181 -1.94 -1.04 0.56
N THR A 182 -0.61 -0.90 0.65
CA THR A 182 0.38 -1.80 0.01
C THR A 182 0.28 -3.27 0.47
N VAL A 183 0.18 -3.52 1.77
CA VAL A 183 -0.16 -4.84 2.30
C VAL A 183 -1.69 -5.07 2.37
N ALA A 184 -2.56 -4.11 2.02
CA ALA A 184 -3.99 -4.40 1.81
C ALA A 184 -4.12 -5.06 0.45
N SER A 185 -3.43 -4.54 -0.57
CA SER A 185 -3.17 -5.22 -1.83
C SER A 185 -2.48 -6.57 -1.59
N LEU A 186 -1.49 -6.66 -0.70
CA LEU A 186 -0.91 -7.97 -0.30
C LEU A 186 -1.91 -8.87 0.47
N ARG A 187 -2.83 -8.30 1.27
CA ARG A 187 -3.91 -9.02 1.96
C ARG A 187 -4.95 -9.51 0.97
N ASP A 188 -5.25 -8.76 -0.06
CA ASP A 188 -6.14 -9.15 -1.15
C ASP A 188 -5.49 -10.28 -1.94
N VAL A 189 -4.17 -10.19 -2.18
CA VAL A 189 -3.36 -11.25 -2.79
C VAL A 189 -3.33 -12.51 -1.90
N ILE A 190 -3.12 -12.38 -0.59
CA ILE A 190 -3.15 -13.48 0.37
C ILE A 190 -4.57 -14.04 0.53
N GLY A 191 -5.59 -13.18 0.52
CA GLY A 191 -7.00 -13.56 0.62
C GLY A 191 -7.46 -14.33 -0.61
N ALA A 192 -7.06 -13.88 -1.80
CA ALA A 192 -7.21 -14.57 -3.07
C ALA A 192 -6.51 -15.93 -3.04
N TYR A 193 -5.27 -15.99 -2.54
CA TYR A 193 -4.53 -17.24 -2.32
C TYR A 193 -5.27 -18.20 -1.37
N LEU A 194 -5.75 -17.73 -0.22
CA LEU A 194 -6.46 -18.55 0.77
C LEU A 194 -7.84 -19.02 0.27
N ALA A 195 -8.52 -18.20 -0.52
CA ALA A 195 -9.76 -18.59 -1.19
C ALA A 195 -9.49 -19.70 -2.22
N LEU A 196 -8.38 -19.62 -2.95
CA LEU A 196 -7.95 -20.65 -3.89
C LEU A 196 -7.59 -21.96 -3.16
N GLU A 197 -6.81 -21.90 -2.07
CA GLU A 197 -6.44 -23.07 -1.26
C GLU A 197 -7.67 -23.79 -0.66
N ARG A 198 -8.71 -23.05 -0.25
CA ARG A 198 -9.94 -23.62 0.34
C ARG A 198 -10.97 -24.10 -0.68
N GLY A 199 -10.95 -23.55 -1.89
CA GLY A 199 -11.88 -23.91 -2.97
C GLY A 199 -11.45 -25.14 -3.77
N LEU A 200 -10.22 -25.64 -3.55
CA LEU A 200 -9.68 -26.75 -4.31
C LEU A 200 -10.02 -28.11 -3.67
N PRO A 201 -10.61 -29.05 -4.44
CA PRO A 201 -10.71 -30.43 -4.00
C PRO A 201 -9.30 -31.02 -3.79
N ASN A 202 -9.02 -31.55 -2.59
CA ASN A 202 -7.74 -32.19 -2.23
C ASN A 202 -7.51 -33.56 -2.90
N ASP A 203 -8.27 -33.88 -3.95
CA ASP A 203 -8.23 -35.16 -4.66
C ASP A 203 -7.33 -35.16 -5.90
N GLY A 204 -6.64 -34.03 -6.18
CA GLY A 204 -5.76 -33.88 -7.33
C GLY A 204 -6.50 -33.59 -8.65
N SER A 205 -7.80 -33.29 -8.60
CA SER A 205 -8.61 -32.97 -9.78
C SER A 205 -8.28 -31.63 -10.45
N ALA A 206 -7.52 -30.74 -9.77
CA ALA A 206 -7.22 -29.38 -10.24
C ALA A 206 -5.70 -29.03 -10.15
N PRO A 207 -4.82 -29.72 -10.91
CA PRO A 207 -3.37 -29.57 -10.81
C PRO A 207 -2.84 -28.17 -11.17
N GLN A 208 -3.57 -27.41 -12.00
CA GLN A 208 -3.20 -26.04 -12.36
C GLN A 208 -3.36 -25.06 -11.19
N ALA A 209 -4.40 -25.24 -10.39
CA ALA A 209 -4.66 -24.37 -9.26
C ALA A 209 -3.73 -24.69 -8.08
N ASP A 210 -3.37 -25.96 -7.86
CA ASP A 210 -2.29 -26.34 -6.93
C ASP A 210 -0.93 -25.70 -7.29
N ALA A 211 -0.63 -25.57 -8.58
CA ALA A 211 0.58 -24.89 -9.04
C ALA A 211 0.55 -23.39 -8.71
N ILE A 212 -0.62 -22.75 -8.80
CA ILE A 212 -0.85 -21.35 -8.41
C ILE A 212 -0.66 -21.15 -6.92
N VAL A 213 -1.25 -22.01 -6.08
CA VAL A 213 -0.99 -21.98 -4.64
C VAL A 213 0.51 -22.02 -4.38
N ARG A 214 1.23 -23.03 -4.89
CA ARG A 214 2.65 -23.20 -4.56
C ARG A 214 3.52 -22.03 -5.04
N LYS A 215 3.28 -21.52 -6.25
CA LYS A 215 4.10 -20.44 -6.83
C LYS A 215 3.80 -19.09 -6.20
N VAL A 216 2.53 -18.75 -5.97
CA VAL A 216 2.12 -17.53 -5.26
C VAL A 216 2.64 -17.57 -3.82
N GLY A 217 2.48 -18.70 -3.13
CA GLY A 217 3.00 -18.87 -1.77
C GLY A 217 4.53 -18.73 -1.69
N ALA A 218 5.27 -19.29 -2.65
CA ALA A 218 6.72 -19.14 -2.72
C ALA A 218 7.15 -17.70 -3.06
N GLY A 219 6.46 -17.03 -3.99
CA GLY A 219 6.72 -15.63 -4.36
C GLY A 219 6.46 -14.68 -3.20
N LEU A 220 5.29 -14.83 -2.56
CA LEU A 220 4.95 -14.10 -1.34
C LEU A 220 6.00 -14.32 -0.26
N LYS A 221 6.37 -15.58 0.01
CA LYS A 221 7.41 -15.90 0.98
C LYS A 221 8.74 -15.23 0.64
N GLY A 222 9.16 -15.22 -0.63
CA GLY A 222 10.36 -14.53 -1.08
C GLY A 222 10.31 -13.02 -0.85
N ILE A 223 9.17 -12.38 -1.17
CA ILE A 223 8.92 -10.96 -0.87
C ILE A 223 9.00 -10.73 0.64
N TYR A 224 8.36 -11.57 1.44
CA TYR A 224 8.37 -11.50 2.90
C TYR A 224 9.77 -11.67 3.51
N GLU A 225 10.58 -12.59 2.97
CA GLU A 225 11.95 -12.84 3.43
C GLU A 225 12.90 -11.68 3.08
N ARG A 226 12.75 -11.08 1.89
CA ARG A 226 13.55 -9.93 1.44
C ARG A 226 13.16 -8.61 2.07
N VAL A 227 11.88 -8.39 2.36
CA VAL A 227 11.39 -7.23 3.11
C VAL A 227 11.84 -7.26 4.58
N GLY A 228 12.40 -8.38 5.05
CA GLY A 228 13.29 -8.41 6.21
C GLY A 228 12.63 -8.04 7.53
N PHE A 229 11.81 -8.93 8.09
CA PHE A 229 11.30 -8.77 9.47
C PHE A 229 11.60 -9.97 10.37
N ALA A 230 12.70 -9.85 11.12
CA ALA A 230 12.96 -10.65 12.31
C ALA A 230 12.21 -10.04 13.53
N LYS A 231 11.23 -10.81 14.06
CA LYS A 231 10.27 -10.55 15.18
C LYS A 231 9.15 -9.55 14.80
N ASP A 232 7.85 -9.84 14.93
CA ASP A 232 7.15 -10.53 16.03
C ASP A 232 6.25 -11.69 15.60
N ALA A 233 6.39 -12.84 16.27
CA ALA A 233 5.55 -14.02 16.08
C ALA A 233 4.08 -13.80 16.49
N VAL A 234 3.80 -12.80 17.33
CA VAL A 234 2.46 -12.48 17.83
C VAL A 234 1.66 -11.68 16.80
N GLU A 235 2.27 -10.68 16.16
CA GLU A 235 1.65 -9.99 15.01
C GLU A 235 1.53 -10.90 13.78
N ARG A 236 2.49 -11.83 13.60
CA ARG A 236 2.39 -12.89 12.58
C ARG A 236 1.15 -13.75 12.77
N ALA A 237 0.88 -14.20 13.99
CA ALA A 237 -0.30 -15.01 14.28
C ALA A 237 -1.57 -14.18 14.10
N ASP A 238 -1.61 -12.94 14.58
CA ASP A 238 -2.81 -12.10 14.53
C ASP A 238 -3.12 -11.61 13.11
N PHE A 239 -2.10 -11.28 12.30
CA PHE A 239 -2.26 -10.95 10.89
C PHE A 239 -2.71 -12.16 10.07
N ILE A 240 -2.05 -13.31 10.23
CA ILE A 240 -2.45 -14.55 9.56
C ILE A 240 -3.86 -14.94 10.02
N LEU A 241 -4.17 -14.92 11.32
CA LEU A 241 -5.51 -15.24 11.84
C LEU A 241 -6.58 -14.25 11.37
N LYS A 242 -6.29 -12.94 11.29
CA LYS A 242 -7.22 -11.94 10.75
C LYS A 242 -7.42 -12.09 9.25
N ALA A 243 -6.37 -12.38 8.48
CA ALA A 243 -6.48 -12.69 7.05
C ALA A 243 -7.23 -14.00 6.81
N TYR A 244 -6.93 -15.05 7.59
CA TYR A 244 -7.62 -16.35 7.58
C TYR A 244 -9.10 -16.22 7.97
N GLY A 245 -9.41 -15.37 8.95
CA GLY A 245 -10.76 -15.08 9.44
C GLY A 245 -11.58 -14.23 8.48
N ALA A 246 -11.00 -13.18 7.89
CA ALA A 246 -11.64 -12.36 6.88
C ALA A 246 -11.92 -13.15 5.60
N ALA A 247 -10.96 -13.97 5.15
CA ALA A 247 -11.14 -14.87 4.02
C ALA A 247 -12.18 -15.97 4.32
N SER A 248 -12.26 -16.51 5.55
CA SER A 248 -13.31 -17.50 5.89
C SER A 248 -14.69 -16.87 5.94
N LEU A 249 -14.81 -15.64 6.45
CA LEU A 249 -16.07 -14.89 6.47
C LEU A 249 -16.52 -14.49 5.06
N TYR A 250 -15.60 -14.13 4.17
CA TYR A 250 -15.91 -13.83 2.77
C TYR A 250 -16.39 -15.06 2.00
N VAL A 251 -15.69 -16.20 2.14
CA VAL A 251 -16.10 -17.47 1.51
C VAL A 251 -17.40 -18.00 2.12
N HIS A 252 -17.64 -17.84 3.42
CA HIS A 252 -18.91 -18.25 4.05
C HIS A 252 -20.08 -17.30 3.77
N SER A 253 -19.84 -16.00 3.57
CA SER A 253 -20.89 -15.06 3.14
C SER A 253 -21.27 -15.20 1.66
N HIS A 254 -20.34 -15.65 0.81
CA HIS A 254 -20.60 -15.93 -0.61
C HIS A 254 -20.96 -17.40 -0.90
N GLY A 255 -20.83 -18.29 0.08
CA GLY A 255 -21.38 -19.66 0.02
C GLY A 255 -22.90 -19.71 -0.12
N GLY A 256 -23.60 -18.60 0.14
CA GLY A 256 -25.03 -18.45 -0.17
C GLY A 256 -25.34 -18.21 -1.66
N ILE A 257 -24.36 -17.82 -2.49
CA ILE A 257 -24.57 -17.54 -3.92
C ILE A 257 -24.27 -18.78 -4.79
N ALA A 258 -23.37 -19.67 -4.35
CA ALA A 258 -23.12 -20.94 -5.04
C ALA A 258 -24.36 -21.88 -5.08
N GLY A 259 -25.29 -21.74 -4.12
CA GLY A 259 -26.58 -22.44 -4.13
C GLY A 259 -27.64 -21.84 -5.06
N LEU A 260 -27.42 -20.65 -5.62
CA LEU A 260 -28.36 -19.97 -6.53
C LEU A 260 -28.00 -20.14 -8.02
N LEU A 261 -26.85 -20.75 -8.33
CA LEU A 261 -26.43 -21.06 -9.71
C LEU A 261 -26.58 -22.56 -10.07
N THR A 262 -27.16 -23.37 -9.19
CA THR A 262 -27.42 -24.80 -9.43
C THR A 262 -28.91 -25.17 -9.50
N PHE A 263 -29.83 -24.21 -9.45
CA PHE A 263 -31.22 -24.40 -9.82
C PHE A 263 -31.71 -23.25 -10.71
N GLY A 264 -31.69 -23.52 -12.01
CA GLY A 264 -32.30 -22.77 -13.10
C GLY A 264 -32.38 -23.66 -14.31
#